data_AF-A0A3C1IWU0-F1
#
_entry.id   AF-A0A3C1IWU0-F1
#
_cell.length_a   1.000
_cell.length_b   1.000
_cell.length_c   1.000
_cell.angle_alpha   90.00
_cell.angle_beta   90.00
_cell.angle_gamma   90.00
#
_symmetry.space_group_name_H-M   'P 1'
#
loop_
_entity.id
_entity.type
_entity.pdbx_description
1 polymer ?
#
loop_
_entity_poly.entity_id
_entity_poly.type
_entity_poly.pdbx_seq_one_letter_code
_entity_poly.pdbx_strand_id
1 'polypeptide(L)'
;MFANVINWFVNFLSEPGRRRWWIRLLLFFLIVFPLALFVVFQYRTFYQESTDVEISRKDTTAQLAAMLLHEKFDHLTDVGVSLAARIRFRELIAEGKWNEALLFLKGVLTDFPFFERVTLADPNGTITADIVEPSDV
;
A
#
# COMPACT_ATOMS: atom_id res chain seq x y z
N MET A 1 18.47 -39.61 -39.11
CA MET A 1 19.47 -38.56 -39.44
C MET A 1 20.04 -37.87 -38.19
N PHE A 2 19.23 -37.43 -37.22
CA PHE A 2 19.73 -36.80 -35.98
C PHE A 2 20.68 -37.68 -35.14
N ALA A 3 20.43 -38.99 -35.03
CA ALA A 3 21.31 -39.90 -34.29
C ALA A 3 22.72 -40.06 -34.91
N ASN A 4 22.85 -39.92 -36.23
CA ASN A 4 24.16 -39.95 -36.89
C ASN A 4 24.95 -38.67 -36.66
N VAL A 5 24.26 -37.52 -36.58
CA VAL A 5 24.89 -36.25 -36.23
C VAL A 5 25.39 -36.30 -34.79
N ILE A 6 24.62 -36.86 -33.87
CA ILE A 6 24.99 -37.01 -32.45
C ILE A 6 26.17 -37.99 -32.30
N ASN A 7 26.13 -39.16 -32.94
CA ASN A 7 27.23 -40.13 -32.86
C ASN A 7 28.51 -39.63 -33.55
N TRP A 8 28.40 -38.89 -34.65
CA TRP A 8 29.53 -38.19 -35.27
C TRP A 8 30.12 -37.14 -34.32
N PHE A 9 29.27 -36.39 -33.61
CA PHE A 9 29.67 -35.39 -32.64
C PHE A 9 30.38 -35.99 -31.41
N VAL A 10 29.90 -37.15 -30.92
CA VAL A 10 30.47 -37.88 -29.78
C VAL A 10 31.81 -38.55 -30.15
N ASN A 11 31.91 -39.19 -31.33
CA ASN A 11 33.18 -39.77 -31.78
C ASN A 11 34.24 -38.69 -32.07
N PHE A 12 33.84 -37.53 -32.58
CA PHE A 12 34.75 -36.40 -32.78
C PHE A 12 35.28 -35.80 -31.47
N LEU A 13 34.52 -35.94 -30.37
CA LEU A 13 34.92 -35.53 -29.02
C LEU A 13 35.96 -36.46 -28.38
N SER A 14 36.02 -37.74 -28.79
CA SER A 14 36.75 -38.82 -28.11
C SER A 14 38.23 -38.98 -28.49
N GLU A 15 38.70 -38.43 -29.62
CA GLU A 15 40.09 -38.68 -30.06
C GLU A 15 41.13 -37.74 -29.38
N PRO A 16 42.19 -38.28 -28.74
CA PRO A 16 43.13 -37.52 -27.92
C PRO A 16 44.25 -36.89 -28.76
N GLY A 17 44.09 -35.61 -29.15
CA GLY A 17 45.11 -34.81 -29.84
C GLY A 17 45.30 -33.44 -29.18
N ARG A 18 46.40 -33.27 -28.43
CA ARG A 18 46.72 -32.11 -27.55
C ARG A 18 46.62 -30.73 -28.21
N ARG A 19 46.78 -30.63 -29.54
CA ARG A 19 46.71 -29.37 -30.31
C ARG A 19 45.28 -29.00 -30.75
N ARG A 20 44.37 -29.97 -30.88
CA ARG A 20 42.96 -29.74 -31.24
C ARG A 20 42.06 -29.46 -30.03
N TRP A 21 42.56 -29.65 -28.81
CA TRP A 21 41.78 -29.41 -27.58
C TRP A 21 41.37 -27.94 -27.40
N TRP A 22 42.24 -26.99 -27.72
CA TRP A 22 41.91 -25.55 -27.71
C TRP A 22 40.83 -25.19 -28.75
N ILE A 23 40.86 -25.81 -29.93
CA ILE A 23 39.83 -25.61 -30.97
C ILE A 23 38.49 -26.20 -30.51
N ARG A 24 38.52 -27.33 -29.79
CA ARG A 24 37.32 -27.91 -29.17
C ARG A 24 36.74 -27.02 -28.07
N LEU A 25 37.58 -26.45 -27.20
CA LEU A 25 37.13 -25.47 -26.21
C LEU A 25 36.52 -24.23 -26.86
N LEU A 26 37.13 -23.74 -27.94
CA LEU A 26 36.66 -22.55 -28.64
C LEU A 26 35.30 -22.81 -29.33
N LEU A 27 35.11 -23.99 -29.94
CA LEU A 27 33.83 -24.39 -30.51
C LEU A 27 32.75 -24.67 -29.45
N PHE A 28 33.12 -25.31 -28.34
CA PHE A 28 32.20 -25.52 -27.21
C PHE A 28 31.75 -24.18 -26.63
N PHE A 29 32.68 -23.25 -26.44
CA PHE A 29 32.37 -21.90 -26.01
C PHE A 29 31.51 -21.17 -27.05
N LEU A 30 31.77 -21.29 -28.35
CA LEU A 30 30.97 -20.67 -29.41
C LEU A 30 29.50 -21.13 -29.41
N ILE A 31 29.21 -22.36 -28.99
CA ILE A 31 27.84 -22.90 -28.93
C ILE A 31 27.19 -22.62 -27.57
N VAL A 32 27.93 -22.77 -26.47
CA VAL A 32 27.40 -22.62 -25.12
C VAL A 32 27.27 -21.14 -24.72
N PHE A 33 28.16 -20.27 -25.19
CA PHE A 33 28.15 -18.84 -24.89
C PHE A 33 26.91 -18.10 -25.39
N PRO A 34 26.43 -18.25 -26.64
CA PRO A 34 25.19 -17.61 -27.07
C PRO A 34 23.97 -18.15 -26.31
N LEU A 35 23.98 -19.43 -25.93
CA LEU A 35 22.91 -20.02 -25.11
C LEU A 35 22.92 -19.45 -23.68
N ALA A 36 24.10 -19.32 -23.08
CA ALA A 36 24.27 -18.71 -21.76
C ALA A 36 23.91 -17.23 -21.76
N LEU A 37 24.31 -16.48 -22.79
CA LEU A 37 23.91 -15.09 -22.98
C LEU A 37 22.40 -14.98 -23.15
N PHE A 38 21.76 -15.86 -23.92
CA PHE A 38 20.31 -15.85 -24.09
C PHE A 38 19.57 -16.06 -22.76
N VAL A 39 20.04 -16.97 -21.91
CA VAL A 39 19.48 -17.19 -20.56
C VAL A 39 19.69 -15.98 -19.65
N VAL A 40 20.88 -15.37 -19.65
CA VAL A 40 21.18 -14.17 -18.84
C VAL A 40 20.39 -12.96 -19.32
N PHE A 41 20.24 -12.80 -20.63
CA PHE A 41 19.46 -11.71 -21.22
C PHE A 41 17.97 -11.89 -20.94
N GLN A 42 17.44 -13.12 -21.06
CA GLN A 42 16.09 -13.45 -20.62
C GLN A 42 15.88 -13.14 -19.14
N TYR A 43 16.83 -13.50 -18.28
CA TYR A 43 16.73 -13.21 -16.84
C TYR A 43 16.74 -11.71 -16.55
N ARG A 44 17.41 -10.89 -17.37
CA ARG A 44 17.38 -9.42 -17.22
C ARG A 44 16.09 -8.79 -17.74
N THR A 45 15.52 -9.29 -18.82
CA THR A 45 14.33 -8.68 -19.43
C THR A 45 13.02 -9.15 -18.79
N PHE A 46 12.99 -10.37 -18.22
CA PHE A 46 11.78 -10.94 -17.60
C PHE A 46 11.50 -10.45 -16.17
N TYR A 47 12.47 -9.79 -15.51
CA TYR A 47 12.29 -9.22 -14.17
C TYR A 47 11.64 -7.83 -14.15
N GLN A 48 11.38 -7.22 -15.31
CA GLN A 48 10.68 -5.93 -15.37
C GLN A 48 9.16 -6.07 -15.44
N GLU A 49 8.62 -7.21 -15.89
CA GLU A 49 7.15 -7.36 -16.06
C GLU A 49 6.43 -8.02 -14.88
N SER A 50 7.14 -8.74 -13.99
CA SER A 50 6.49 -9.38 -12.83
C SER A 50 6.36 -8.47 -11.60
N THR A 51 7.06 -7.34 -11.57
CA THR A 51 7.04 -6.40 -10.44
C THR A 51 6.02 -5.26 -10.61
N ASP A 52 5.69 -4.89 -11.85
CA ASP A 52 4.77 -3.78 -12.13
C ASP A 52 3.31 -4.08 -11.75
N VAL A 53 2.87 -5.34 -11.81
CA VAL A 53 1.48 -5.70 -11.47
C VAL A 53 1.24 -5.68 -9.95
N GLU A 54 2.26 -5.97 -9.13
CA GLU A 54 2.15 -5.84 -7.67
C GLU A 54 2.28 -4.39 -7.19
N ILE A 55 3.16 -3.59 -7.80
CA ILE A 55 3.32 -2.18 -7.45
C ILE A 55 2.08 -1.38 -7.85
N SER A 56 1.56 -1.58 -9.06
CA SER A 56 0.34 -0.90 -9.54
C SER A 56 -0.90 -1.23 -8.68
N ARG A 57 -1.02 -2.48 -8.21
CA ARG A 57 -2.09 -2.88 -7.27
C ARG A 57 -1.93 -2.20 -5.91
N LYS A 58 -0.70 -2.08 -5.40
CA LYS A 58 -0.41 -1.42 -4.11
C LYS A 58 -0.73 0.07 -4.18
N ASP A 59 -0.35 0.75 -5.26
CA ASP A 59 -0.63 2.18 -5.45
C ASP A 59 -2.13 2.46 -5.56
N THR A 60 -2.85 1.66 -6.34
CA THR A 60 -4.31 1.79 -6.47
C THR A 60 -5.02 1.56 -5.13
N THR A 61 -4.58 0.55 -4.37
CA THR A 61 -5.15 0.26 -3.04
C THR A 61 -4.87 1.38 -2.05
N ALA A 62 -3.64 1.92 -2.05
CA ALA A 62 -3.26 3.04 -1.20
C ALA A 62 -4.06 4.31 -1.53
N GLN A 63 -4.28 4.59 -2.82
CA GLN A 63 -5.09 5.73 -3.26
C GLN A 63 -6.56 5.59 -2.84
N LEU A 64 -7.15 4.39 -3.00
CA LEU A 64 -8.52 4.12 -2.55
C LEU A 64 -8.63 4.25 -1.02
N ALA A 65 -7.67 3.70 -0.26
CA ALA A 65 -7.65 3.83 1.19
C ALA A 65 -7.54 5.30 1.62
N ALA A 66 -6.69 6.09 0.95
CA ALA A 66 -6.56 7.52 1.21
C ALA A 66 -7.86 8.28 0.93
N MET A 67 -8.53 7.99 -0.19
CA MET A 67 -9.82 8.61 -0.54
C MET A 67 -10.91 8.25 0.47
N LEU A 68 -11.01 6.99 0.89
CA LEU A 68 -11.98 6.55 1.89
C LEU A 68 -11.73 7.21 3.26
N LEU A 69 -10.46 7.33 3.66
CA LEU A 69 -10.10 8.03 4.89
C LEU A 69 -10.47 9.52 4.81
N HIS A 70 -10.15 10.16 3.69
CA HIS A 70 -10.48 11.57 3.46
C HIS A 70 -11.99 11.80 3.55
N GLU A 71 -12.80 11.01 2.84
CA GLU A 71 -14.26 11.10 2.89
C GLU A 71 -14.79 10.88 4.32
N LYS A 72 -14.23 9.92 5.05
CA LYS A 72 -14.63 9.65 6.43
C LYS A 72 -14.29 10.84 7.34
N PHE A 73 -13.12 11.46 7.19
CA PHE A 73 -12.74 12.64 7.97
C PHE A 73 -13.57 13.88 7.59
N ASP A 74 -13.91 14.05 6.32
CA ASP A 74 -14.76 15.14 5.85
C ASP A 74 -16.16 14.99 6.45
N HIS A 75 -16.73 13.78 6.44
CA HIS A 75 -18.00 13.50 7.10
C HIS A 75 -17.97 13.78 8.61
N LEU A 76 -16.88 13.41 9.32
CA LEU A 76 -16.70 13.74 10.74
C LEU A 76 -16.69 15.27 10.97
N THR A 77 -16.03 16.00 10.08
CA THR A 77 -15.92 17.45 10.15
C THR A 77 -17.28 18.11 9.90
N ASP A 78 -18.01 17.66 8.89
CA ASP A 78 -19.35 18.17 8.56
C ASP A 78 -20.35 17.96 9.70
N VAL A 79 -20.32 16.79 10.34
CA VAL A 79 -21.14 16.54 11.53
C VAL A 79 -20.74 17.49 12.66
N GLY A 80 -19.45 17.64 12.94
CA GLY A 80 -18.96 18.57 13.97
C GLY A 80 -19.41 20.02 13.73
N VAL A 81 -19.27 20.52 12.49
CA VAL A 81 -19.70 21.87 12.09
C VAL A 81 -21.20 22.03 12.21
N SER A 82 -21.98 21.05 11.75
CA SER A 82 -23.44 21.07 11.85
C SER A 82 -23.92 21.16 13.29
N LEU A 83 -23.28 20.41 14.20
CA LEU A 83 -23.57 20.44 15.63
C LEU A 83 -23.21 21.78 16.27
N ALA A 84 -22.01 22.30 15.99
CA ALA A 84 -21.56 23.61 16.47
C ALA A 84 -22.39 24.77 15.90
N ALA A 85 -22.99 24.60 14.72
CA ALA A 85 -23.85 25.60 14.09
C ALA A 85 -25.27 25.66 14.66
N ARG A 86 -25.70 24.67 15.47
CA ARG A 86 -27.06 24.65 16.03
C ARG A 86 -27.30 25.90 16.88
N ILE A 87 -28.44 26.57 16.60
CA ILE A 87 -28.83 27.83 17.26
C ILE A 87 -28.81 27.68 18.78
N ARG A 88 -29.44 26.60 19.29
CA ARG A 88 -29.51 26.33 20.73
C ARG A 88 -28.15 26.12 21.38
N PHE A 89 -27.23 25.48 20.66
CA PHE A 89 -25.87 25.28 21.13
C PHE A 89 -25.13 26.61 21.24
N ARG A 90 -25.23 27.47 20.22
CA ARG A 90 -24.61 28.81 20.23
C ARG A 90 -25.15 29.71 21.34
N GLU A 91 -26.45 29.67 21.61
CA GLU A 91 -27.06 30.39 22.73
C GLU A 91 -26.46 29.98 24.08
N LEU A 92 -26.36 28.66 24.34
CA LEU A 92 -25.81 28.14 25.59
C LEU A 92 -24.32 28.51 25.77
N ILE A 93 -23.56 28.51 24.67
CA ILE A 93 -22.16 28.96 24.67
C ILE A 93 -22.07 30.47 24.96
N ALA A 94 -22.94 31.28 24.34
CA ALA A 94 -22.99 32.73 24.58
C ALA A 94 -23.39 33.09 26.01
N GLU A 95 -24.25 32.29 26.63
CA GLU A 95 -24.65 32.42 28.05
C GLU A 95 -23.59 31.88 29.03
N GLY A 96 -22.48 31.31 28.55
CA GLY A 96 -21.43 30.72 29.38
C GLY A 96 -21.81 29.38 30.02
N LYS A 97 -22.90 28.74 29.55
CA LYS A 97 -23.45 27.49 30.07
C LYS A 97 -22.83 26.28 29.37
N TRP A 98 -21.51 26.15 29.45
CA TRP A 98 -20.73 25.13 28.75
C TRP A 98 -21.17 23.69 29.06
N ASN A 99 -21.47 23.40 30.33
CA ASN A 99 -21.93 22.06 30.75
C ASN A 99 -23.31 21.71 30.19
N GLU A 100 -24.22 22.68 30.10
CA GLU A 100 -25.55 22.47 29.50
C GLU A 100 -25.46 22.29 27.98
N ALA A 101 -24.57 23.06 27.33
CA ALA A 101 -24.27 22.91 25.90
C ALA A 101 -23.72 21.51 25.59
N LEU A 102 -22.88 20.97 26.47
CA LEU A 102 -22.33 19.61 26.36
C LEU A 102 -23.40 18.53 26.56
N LEU A 103 -24.33 18.72 27.52
CA LEU A 103 -25.46 17.79 27.70
C LEU A 103 -26.38 17.74 26.48
N PHE A 104 -26.54 18.87 25.77
CA PHE A 104 -27.26 18.90 24.50
C PHE A 104 -26.58 18.07 23.40
N LEU A 105 -25.24 17.96 23.45
CA LEU A 105 -24.47 17.10 22.54
C LEU A 105 -24.45 15.62 22.98
N LYS A 106 -24.80 15.30 24.22
CA LYS A 106 -24.81 13.91 24.70
C LYS A 106 -25.76 13.01 23.91
N GLY A 107 -26.95 13.48 23.57
CA GLY A 107 -27.89 12.70 22.75
C GLY A 107 -27.38 12.43 21.33
N VAL A 108 -26.50 13.31 20.84
CA VAL A 108 -25.90 13.18 19.51
C VAL A 108 -24.81 12.11 19.49
N LEU A 109 -24.07 11.92 20.58
CA LEU A 109 -23.09 10.82 20.69
C LEU A 109 -23.76 9.46 20.51
N THR A 110 -24.97 9.28 21.07
CA THR A 110 -25.76 8.06 20.88
C THR A 110 -26.19 7.84 19.43
N ASP A 111 -26.49 8.91 18.70
CA ASP A 111 -26.87 8.83 17.27
C ASP A 111 -25.65 8.57 16.36
N PHE A 112 -24.44 8.89 16.84
CA PHE A 112 -23.20 8.82 16.08
C PHE A 112 -22.10 8.08 16.86
N PRO A 113 -22.16 6.72 16.93
CA PRO A 113 -21.28 5.88 17.77
C PRO A 113 -19.84 5.75 17.27
N PHE A 114 -19.37 6.73 16.49
CA PHE A 114 -17.98 6.85 16.04
C PHE A 114 -17.22 7.97 16.78
N PHE A 115 -17.89 8.73 17.64
CA PHE A 115 -17.26 9.74 18.48
C PHE A 115 -17.05 9.20 19.88
N GLU A 116 -15.80 8.91 20.25
CA GLU A 116 -15.47 8.42 21.59
C GLU A 116 -15.55 9.52 22.67
N ARG A 117 -15.25 10.76 22.29
CA ARG A 117 -15.12 11.91 23.19
C ARG A 117 -15.47 13.21 22.50
N VAL A 118 -16.19 14.08 23.21
CA VAL A 118 -16.48 15.45 22.78
C VAL A 118 -16.03 16.42 23.86
N THR A 119 -15.14 17.34 23.48
CA THR A 119 -14.60 18.38 24.36
C THR A 119 -14.97 19.76 23.82
N LEU A 120 -15.34 20.66 24.73
CA LEU A 120 -15.45 22.09 24.45
C LEU A 120 -14.23 22.80 25.05
N ALA A 121 -13.61 23.65 24.25
CA ALA A 121 -12.46 24.46 24.65
C ALA A 121 -12.75 25.94 24.40
N ASP A 122 -12.23 26.79 25.28
CA ASP A 122 -12.20 28.23 25.06
C ASP A 122 -11.18 28.60 23.95
N PRO A 123 -11.21 29.84 23.43
CA PRO A 123 -10.23 30.29 22.44
C PRO A 123 -8.78 30.31 22.92
N ASN A 124 -8.53 30.23 24.23
CA ASN A 124 -7.20 30.13 24.83
C ASN A 124 -6.71 28.67 24.95
N GLY A 125 -7.52 27.69 24.55
CA GLY A 125 -7.23 26.26 24.65
C GLY A 125 -7.57 25.63 26.00
N THR A 126 -8.28 26.33 26.87
CA THR A 126 -8.75 25.78 28.16
C THR A 126 -9.97 24.90 27.91
N ILE A 127 -9.90 23.63 28.30
CA ILE A 127 -11.05 22.71 28.22
C ILE A 127 -12.09 23.15 29.26
N THR A 128 -13.27 23.54 28.81
CA THR A 128 -14.36 24.04 29.66
C THR A 128 -15.36 22.95 30.00
N ALA A 129 -15.55 21.97 29.12
CA ALA A 129 -16.45 20.85 29.32
C ALA A 129 -15.99 19.63 28.51
N ASP A 130 -16.21 18.43 29.03
CA ASP A 130 -15.74 17.18 28.43
C ASP A 130 -16.72 16.04 28.71
N ILE A 131 -17.06 15.28 27.67
CA ILE A 131 -17.90 14.10 27.76
C ILE A 131 -17.20 12.94 27.06
N VAL A 132 -17.14 11.82 27.76
CA VAL A 132 -16.64 10.54 27.25
C VAL A 132 -17.85 9.62 27.14
N GLU A 133 -18.03 8.97 26.01
CA GLU A 133 -19.03 7.91 25.90
C GLU A 133 -18.64 6.78 26.88
N PRO A 134 -19.56 6.21 27.67
CA PRO A 134 -19.21 5.04 28.46
C PRO A 134 -18.88 3.93 27.47
N SER A 135 -17.58 3.64 27.32
CA SER A 135 -17.10 2.46 26.63
C SER A 135 -17.62 1.26 27.42
N ASP A 136 -18.75 0.69 27.00
CA ASP A 136 -19.05 -0.69 27.36
C ASP A 136 -17.92 -1.54 26.75
N VAL A 137 -17.21 -2.22 27.65
CA VAL A 137 -16.10 -3.15 27.41
C VAL A 137 -16.37 -4.09 26.24
#